data_AF-A0A4V4KK16-F1
#
_entry.id   AF-A0A4V4KK16-F1
#
_cell.length_a   1.000
_cell.length_b   1.000
_cell.length_c   1.000
_cell.angle_alpha   90.00
_cell.angle_beta   90.00
_cell.angle_gamma   90.00
#
_symmetry.space_group_name_H-M   'P 1'
#
loop_
_entity.id
_entity.type
_entity.pdbx_description
1 polymer ?
#
loop_
_entity_poly.entity_id
_entity_poly.type
_entity_poly.pdbx_seq_one_letter_code
_entity_poly.pdbx_strand_id
1 'polypeptide(L)'
;MNNTRVIMSYLGLSSQSPLAINTAAGFGVFQLTLGLTGILRPYVMLNVWEVDTSVIAAKEKNLIEALIQLYGLRNVALGLMIVAVRISPTVELWARW
;
A
#
# COMPACT_ATOMS: atom_id res chain seq x y z
N MET A 1 35.92 -14.74 -11.47
CA MET A 1 34.49 -14.63 -11.12
C MET A 1 34.29 -13.37 -10.30
N ASN A 2 33.90 -12.23 -10.88
CA ASN A 2 33.76 -10.99 -10.10
C ASN A 2 32.83 -9.91 -10.70
N ASN A 3 31.73 -10.29 -11.37
CA ASN A 3 30.84 -9.30 -12.00
C ASN A 3 29.46 -9.16 -11.33
N THR A 4 29.07 -10.06 -10.42
CA THR A 4 27.70 -10.05 -9.87
C THR A 4 27.54 -9.16 -8.65
N ARG A 5 28.60 -8.91 -7.86
CA ARG A 5 28.53 -8.04 -6.67
C ARG A 5 28.47 -6.55 -7.00
N VAL A 6 28.92 -6.19 -8.19
CA VAL A 6 29.07 -4.79 -8.62
C VAL A 6 27.72 -4.22 -9.08
N ILE A 7 26.82 -5.02 -9.67
CA ILE A 7 25.56 -4.53 -10.25
C ILE A 7 24.54 -4.07 -9.19
N MET A 8 24.50 -4.69 -8.01
CA MET A 8 23.54 -4.34 -6.95
C MET A 8 23.80 -2.98 -6.28
N SER A 9 25.00 -2.40 -6.46
CA SER A 9 25.37 -1.10 -5.90
C SER A 9 24.89 0.10 -6.74
N TYR A 10 24.54 -0.09 -8.02
CA TYR A 10 24.33 1.03 -8.96
C TYR A 10 22.91 1.56 -9.03
N LEU A 11 21.93 0.91 -8.39
CA LEU A 11 20.58 1.46 -8.34
C LEU A 11 20.40 2.52 -7.25
N GLY A 12 21.39 2.78 -6.39
CA GLY A 12 21.50 4.00 -5.57
C GLY A 12 20.29 4.39 -4.70
N LEU A 13 19.26 3.56 -4.63
CA LEU A 13 17.97 3.85 -3.97
C LEU A 13 17.87 3.13 -2.63
N SER A 14 19.01 2.80 -2.03
CA SER A 14 19.09 2.44 -0.63
C SER A 14 19.15 3.74 0.18
N SER A 15 18.00 4.42 0.31
CA SER A 15 17.84 5.39 1.39
C SER A 15 17.81 4.61 2.70
N GLN A 16 18.99 4.35 3.27
CA GLN A 16 19.12 3.76 4.61
C GLN A 16 18.75 4.74 5.72
N SER A 17 18.16 5.89 5.37
CA SER A 17 17.71 6.87 6.36
C SER A 17 16.56 6.28 7.19
N PRO A 18 16.73 6.12 8.51
CA PRO A 18 15.68 5.61 9.38
C PRO A 18 14.39 6.44 9.31
N LEU A 19 14.52 7.74 9.02
CA LEU A 19 13.39 8.65 8.82
C LEU A 19 12.62 8.31 7.54
N ALA A 20 13.31 8.03 6.43
CA ALA A 20 12.66 7.69 5.16
C ALA A 20 11.88 6.36 5.27
N ILE A 21 12.46 5.37 5.96
CA ILE A 21 11.82 4.07 6.20
C ILE A 21 10.57 4.22 7.07
N ASN A 22 10.63 5.01 8.15
CA ASN A 22 9.48 5.24 9.02
C ASN A 22 8.37 6.05 8.32
N THR A 23 8.74 7.05 7.52
CA THR A 23 7.77 7.80 6.70
C THR A 23 7.09 6.90 5.67
N ALA A 24 7.85 6.05 4.98
CA ALA A 24 7.30 5.06 4.05
C ALA A 24 6.36 4.07 4.76
N ALA A 25 6.72 3.62 5.96
CA ALA A 25 5.86 2.77 6.78
C ALA A 25 4.53 3.47 7.13
N GLY A 26 4.57 4.76 7.44
CA GLY A 26 3.38 5.59 7.63
C GLY A 26 2.47 5.60 6.39
N PHE A 27 3.04 5.74 5.19
CA PHE A 27 2.29 5.62 3.94
C PHE A 27 1.69 4.21 3.75
N GLY A 28 2.41 3.15 4.13
CA GLY A 28 1.91 1.77 4.10
C GLY A 28 0.69 1.59 5.01
N VAL A 29 0.75 2.09 6.25
CA VAL A 29 -0.38 2.04 7.21
C VAL A 29 -1.57 2.86 6.72
N PHE A 30 -1.32 4.03 6.13
CA PHE A 30 -2.37 4.84 5.51
C PHE A 30 -3.09 4.07 4.39
N GLN A 31 -2.34 3.43 3.49
CA GLN A 31 -2.90 2.62 2.40
C GLN A 31 -3.71 1.42 2.93
N LEU A 32 -3.23 0.74 3.98
CA LEU A 32 -3.99 -0.31 4.65
C LEU A 32 -5.31 0.21 5.22
N THR A 33 -5.29 1.38 5.86
CA THR A 33 -6.47 1.98 6.48
C THR A 33 -7.53 2.34 5.42
N LEU A 34 -7.12 2.98 4.32
CA LEU A 34 -8.00 3.24 3.19
C LEU A 34 -8.52 1.96 2.55
N GLY A 35 -7.66 0.96 2.39
CA GLY A 35 -8.01 -0.32 1.81
C GLY A 35 -9.06 -1.07 2.60
N LEU A 36 -8.84 -1.23 3.91
CA LEU A 36 -9.78 -1.86 4.82
C LEU A 36 -11.10 -1.11 4.91
N THR A 37 -11.06 0.23 4.89
CA THR A 37 -12.27 1.06 4.88
C THR A 37 -13.07 0.85 3.60
N GLY A 38 -12.43 0.78 2.44
CA GLY A 38 -13.10 0.49 1.17
C GLY A 38 -13.74 -0.89 1.10
N ILE A 39 -13.11 -1.90 1.72
CA ILE A 39 -13.66 -3.26 1.76
C ILE A 39 -14.84 -3.35 2.74
N LEU A 40 -14.66 -2.88 3.98
CA LEU A 40 -15.62 -3.10 5.07
C LEU A 40 -16.73 -2.05 5.12
N ARG A 41 -16.47 -0.84 4.63
CA ARG A 41 -17.37 0.33 4.73
C ARG A 41 -17.36 1.16 3.45
N PRO A 42 -17.73 0.59 2.28
CA PRO A 42 -17.70 1.30 1.00
C PRO A 42 -18.53 2.59 1.00
N TYR A 43 -19.67 2.64 1.71
CA TYR A 43 -20.50 3.83 1.82
C TYR A 43 -19.85 4.99 2.59
N VAL A 44 -19.05 4.70 3.61
CA VAL A 44 -18.30 5.73 4.34
C VAL A 44 -17.26 6.36 3.40
N MET A 45 -16.65 5.54 2.56
CA MET A 45 -15.69 6.00 1.57
C MET A 45 -16.38 6.90 0.53
N LEU A 46 -17.58 6.53 0.05
CA LEU A 46 -18.39 7.39 -0.83
C LEU A 46 -18.71 8.75 -0.22
N ASN A 47 -19.05 8.79 1.07
CA ASN A 47 -19.30 10.05 1.78
C ASN A 47 -18.05 10.91 1.92
N VAL A 48 -16.88 10.31 2.14
CA VAL A 48 -15.60 11.05 2.18
C VAL A 48 -15.29 11.71 0.84
N TRP A 49 -15.72 11.09 -0.26
CA TRP A 49 -15.56 11.62 -1.62
C TRP A 49 -16.76 12.45 -2.10
N GLU A 50 -17.66 12.83 -1.18
CA GLU A 50 -18.84 13.66 -1.45
C GLU A 50 -19.74 13.10 -2.56
N VAL A 51 -19.76 11.77 -2.74
CA VAL A 51 -20.62 11.10 -3.72
C VAL A 51 -22.03 11.00 -3.16
N ASP A 52 -22.97 11.70 -3.78
CA ASP A 52 -24.37 11.63 -3.40
C ASP A 52 -24.98 10.28 -3.81
N THR A 53 -25.10 9.39 -2.82
CA THR A 53 -25.66 8.05 -3.01
C THR A 53 -27.18 8.03 -3.19
N SER A 54 -27.88 9.15 -2.98
CA SER A 54 -29.34 9.25 -3.11
C SER A 54 -29.80 9.34 -4.57
N VAL A 55 -28.92 9.76 -5.47
CA VAL A 55 -29.21 9.96 -6.91
C VAL A 55 -28.87 8.73 -7.74
N ILE A 56 -28.19 7.75 -7.15
CA ILE A 56 -27.65 6.58 -7.85
C ILE A 56 -28.73 5.49 -7.96
N ALA A 57 -28.94 4.97 -9.17
CA ALA A 57 -29.87 3.87 -9.38
C ALA A 57 -29.40 2.60 -8.64
N ALA A 58 -30.33 1.79 -8.11
CA ALA A 58 -30.00 0.62 -7.30
C ALA A 58 -29.03 -0.38 -7.98
N LYS A 59 -29.09 -0.50 -9.31
CA LYS A 59 -28.17 -1.35 -10.10
C LYS A 59 -26.75 -0.78 -10.19
N GLU A 60 -26.63 0.54 -10.28
CA GLU A 60 -25.33 1.24 -10.33
C GLU A 60 -24.67 1.25 -8.94
N LYS A 61 -25.48 1.31 -7.88
CA LYS A 61 -25.03 1.23 -6.49
C LYS A 61 -24.23 -0.05 -6.22
N ASN A 62 -24.74 -1.21 -6.65
CA ASN A 62 -24.04 -2.49 -6.50
C ASN A 62 -22.71 -2.52 -7.27
N LEU A 63 -22.66 -1.95 -8.47
CA LEU A 63 -21.44 -1.88 -9.27
C LEU A 63 -20.40 -0.96 -8.60
N ILE A 64 -20.84 0.18 -8.07
CA ILE A 64 -19.98 1.15 -7.38
C ILE A 64 -19.41 0.54 -6.10
N GLU A 65 -20.22 -0.17 -5.32
CA GLU A 65 -19.74 -0.89 -4.13
C GLU A 65 -18.69 -1.95 -4.48
N ALA A 66 -18.94 -2.77 -5.51
CA ALA A 66 -17.99 -3.77 -5.97
C ALA A 66 -16.67 -3.15 -6.44
N LEU A 67 -16.72 -2.02 -7.14
CA LEU A 67 -15.54 -1.27 -7.55
C LEU A 67 -14.77 -0.73 -6.33
N ILE A 68 -15.44 -0.15 -5.35
CA ILE A 68 -14.79 0.36 -4.14
C ILE A 68 -14.12 -0.76 -3.34
N GLN A 69 -14.76 -1.92 -3.23
CA GLN A 69 -14.15 -3.09 -2.58
C GLN A 69 -12.91 -3.57 -3.33
N LEU A 70 -12.93 -3.55 -4.66
CA LEU A 70 -11.77 -3.89 -5.49
C LEU A 70 -10.63 -2.88 -5.32
N TYR A 71 -10.93 -1.58 -5.30
CA TYR A 71 -9.95 -0.54 -4.97
C TYR A 71 -9.42 -0.69 -3.53
N GLY A 72 -10.29 -1.11 -2.60
CA GLY A 72 -9.93 -1.43 -1.23
C GLY A 72 -8.90 -2.55 -1.16
N LEU A 73 -9.13 -3.67 -1.85
CA LEU A 73 -8.20 -4.79 -1.99
C LEU A 73 -6.85 -4.36 -2.56
N ARG A 74 -6.86 -3.54 -3.61
CA ARG A 74 -5.63 -2.95 -4.18
C ARG A 74 -4.85 -2.16 -3.13
N ASN A 75 -5.50 -1.30 -2.37
CA ASN A 75 -4.85 -0.46 -1.37
C ASN A 75 -4.32 -1.29 -0.18
N VAL A 76 -5.02 -2.37 0.20
CA VAL A 76 -4.49 -3.34 1.18
C VAL A 76 -3.22 -3.99 0.64
N ALA A 77 -3.21 -4.48 -0.60
CA ALA A 77 -2.03 -5.10 -1.19
C ALA A 77 -0.82 -4.13 -1.26
N LEU A 78 -1.06 -2.88 -1.66
CA LEU A 78 -0.03 -1.84 -1.68
C LEU A 78 0.50 -1.53 -0.27
N GLY A 79 -0.40 -1.39 0.70
CA GLY A 79 -0.02 -1.16 2.09
C GLY A 79 0.82 -2.31 2.66
N LEU A 80 0.41 -3.56 2.41
CA LEU A 80 1.16 -4.75 2.81
C LEU A 80 2.54 -4.81 2.13
N MET A 81 2.64 -4.48 0.83
CA MET A 81 3.93 -4.44 0.13
C MET A 81 4.88 -3.39 0.73
N ILE A 82 4.38 -2.19 1.02
CA ILE A 82 5.20 -1.11 1.61
C ILE A 82 5.66 -1.48 3.03
N VAL A 83 4.76 -2.05 3.85
CA VAL A 83 5.13 -2.52 5.20
C VAL A 83 6.07 -3.73 5.13
N ALA A 84 5.89 -4.64 4.17
CA ALA A 84 6.75 -5.80 3.96
C ALA A 84 8.21 -5.40 3.71
N VAL A 85 8.46 -4.32 2.95
CA VAL A 85 9.81 -3.79 2.72
C VAL A 85 10.49 -3.36 4.02
N ARG A 86 9.75 -2.88 5.02
CA ARG A 86 10.30 -2.53 6.34
C ARG A 86 10.67 -3.77 7.18
N ILE A 87 9.86 -4.81 7.13
CA ILE A 87 10.03 -6.00 7.98
C ILE A 87 10.95 -7.06 7.37
N SER A 88 11.33 -6.93 6.10
CA SER A 88 12.16 -7.93 5.42
C SER A 88 13.58 -7.96 6.01
N PRO A 89 14.00 -9.06 6.67
CA PRO A 89 15.26 -9.15 7.41
C PRO A 89 16.50 -9.33 6.51
N THR A 90 16.35 -9.20 5.19
CA THR A 90 17.42 -9.47 4.23
C THR A 90 18.57 -8.47 4.25
N VAL A 91 18.48 -7.35 4.98
CA VAL A 91 19.60 -6.41 5.13
C VAL A 91 20.45 -6.68 6.38
N GLU A 92 19.88 -7.25 7.45
CA GLU A 92 20.64 -7.53 8.69
C GLU A 92 21.37 -8.89 8.67
N LEU A 93 20.86 -9.88 7.96
CA LEU A 93 21.47 -11.22 7.91
C LEU A 93 22.75 -11.28 7.05
N TRP A 94 22.91 -10.39 6.07
CA TRP A 94 24.11 -10.31 5.24
C TRP A 94 25.23 -9.44 5.83
N ALA A 95 24.95 -8.67 6.88
CA ALA A 95 25.95 -7.82 7.56
C ALA A 95 26.67 -8.54 8.71
N ARG A 96 26.35 -9.81 8.99
CA ARG A 96 26.91 -10.60 10.11
C ARG A 96 27.85 -11.74 9.66
N TRP A 97 28.23 -11.79 8.37
CA TRP A 97 29.22 -12.74 7.85
C TRP A 97 30.18 -12.06 6.87
#